data_AF-A0A0B2BJP1-F1
#
_entry.id   AF-A0A0B2BJP1-F1
#
_cell.length_a   1.000
_cell.length_b   1.000
_cell.length_c   1.000
_cell.angle_alpha   90.00
_cell.angle_beta   90.00
_cell.angle_gamma   90.00
#
_symmetry.space_group_name_H-M   'P 1'
#
loop_
_entity.id
_entity.type
_entity.pdbx_description
1 polymer ?
#
loop_
_entity_poly.entity_id
_entity_poly.type
_entity_poly.pdbx_seq_one_letter_code
_entity_poly.pdbx_strand_id
1 'polypeptide(L)'
;MTDETAPPSDCQQALENLYLFLDHELPERSWDDIHAHIADCAPCLTAFDVERIVKELVARSCREKAPDVLRAKVVTSIRTSIVVRTTDPGTDA
;
A
#
# COMPACT_ATOMS: atom_id res chain seq x y z
N MET A 1 -20.62 9.09 -23.69
CA MET A 1 -21.19 8.08 -22.77
C MET A 1 -21.12 6.73 -23.45
N THR A 2 -20.09 5.96 -23.07
CA THR A 2 -19.96 4.48 -23.05
C THR A 2 -18.70 4.27 -22.19
N ASP A 3 -18.89 3.98 -20.90
CA ASP A 3 -18.67 2.64 -20.33
C ASP A 3 -17.15 2.39 -20.13
N GLU A 4 -16.55 2.79 -19.00
CA GLU A 4 -16.45 1.99 -17.76
C GLU A 4 -16.01 0.54 -17.99
N THR A 5 -14.76 0.33 -18.41
CA THR A 5 -13.92 -0.83 -18.04
C THR A 5 -12.47 -0.45 -18.31
N ALA A 6 -11.67 -0.25 -17.26
CA ALA A 6 -10.23 0.01 -17.39
C ALA A 6 -9.55 -1.25 -17.99
N PRO A 7 -8.65 -1.12 -18.97
CA PRO A 7 -7.95 -2.26 -19.55
C PRO A 7 -7.04 -2.94 -18.51
N PRO A 8 -6.79 -4.25 -18.63
CA PRO A 8 -5.89 -4.99 -17.74
C PRO A 8 -4.53 -4.28 -17.72
N SER A 9 -4.08 -3.91 -16.53
CA SER A 9 -2.90 -3.09 -16.28
C SER A 9 -1.70 -3.49 -17.15
N ASP A 10 -1.22 -2.53 -17.92
CA ASP A 10 -0.01 -2.64 -18.74
C ASP A 10 1.23 -2.79 -17.84
N CYS A 11 2.23 -3.54 -18.30
CA CYS A 11 3.55 -3.64 -17.65
C CYS A 11 4.12 -2.25 -17.35
N GLN A 12 3.91 -1.28 -18.24
CA GLN A 12 4.36 0.10 -18.02
C GLN A 12 3.70 0.72 -16.78
N GLN A 13 2.38 0.58 -16.63
CA GLN A 13 1.64 1.11 -15.49
C GLN A 13 2.03 0.42 -14.17
N ALA A 14 2.26 -0.90 -14.21
CA ALA A 14 2.74 -1.64 -13.05
C ALA A 14 4.14 -1.17 -12.60
N LEU A 15 5.04 -0.92 -13.56
CA LEU A 15 6.39 -0.42 -13.28
C LEU A 15 6.38 1.03 -12.79
N GLU A 16 5.55 1.91 -13.37
CA GLU A 16 5.38 3.30 -12.94
C GLU A 16 4.87 3.39 -11.49
N ASN A 17 4.00 2.47 -11.08
CA ASN A 17 3.41 2.43 -9.75
C ASN A 17 4.12 1.49 -8.78
N LEU A 18 5.22 0.84 -9.18
CA LEU A 18 5.86 -0.23 -8.40
C LEU A 18 6.30 0.24 -7.01
N TYR A 19 6.83 1.46 -6.90
CA TYR A 19 7.26 2.00 -5.60
C TYR A 19 6.07 2.30 -4.69
N LEU A 20 5.00 2.92 -5.21
CA LEU A 20 3.76 3.17 -4.47
C LEU A 20 3.12 1.86 -4.00
N PHE A 21 3.16 0.83 -4.85
CA PHE A 21 2.73 -0.52 -4.49
C PHE A 21 3.56 -1.10 -3.35
N LEU A 22 4.88 -1.03 -3.44
CA LEU A 22 5.82 -1.51 -2.41
C LEU A 22 5.69 -0.76 -1.07
N ASP A 23 5.30 0.51 -1.09
CA ASP A 23 5.11 1.34 0.11
C ASP A 23 3.66 1.31 0.65
N HIS A 24 2.76 0.56 0.00
CA HIS A 24 1.33 0.53 0.33
C HIS A 24 0.64 1.90 0.23
N GLU A 25 1.07 2.72 -0.73
CA GLU A 25 0.56 4.08 -0.97
C GLU A 25 -0.42 4.16 -2.16
N LEU A 26 -0.82 3.01 -2.72
CA LEU A 26 -1.83 2.95 -3.76
C LEU A 26 -3.26 2.96 -3.19
N PRO A 27 -4.23 3.58 -3.89
CA PRO A 27 -5.65 3.38 -3.61
C PRO A 27 -6.02 1.91 -3.68
N GLU A 28 -6.95 1.44 -2.84
CA GLU A 28 -7.35 0.02 -2.75
C GLU A 28 -7.68 -0.60 -4.12
N ARG A 29 -8.48 0.11 -4.94
CA ARG A 29 -8.83 -0.35 -6.30
C ARG A 29 -7.60 -0.55 -7.20
N SER A 30 -6.58 0.30 -7.10
CA SER A 30 -5.36 0.20 -7.92
C SER A 30 -4.38 -0.84 -7.37
N TRP A 31 -4.50 -1.19 -6.09
CA TRP A 31 -3.65 -2.19 -5.46
C TRP A 31 -3.93 -3.59 -6.00
N ASP A 32 -5.21 -3.98 -6.07
CA ASP A 32 -5.62 -5.31 -6.54
C ASP A 32 -5.19 -5.55 -8.00
N ASP A 33 -5.38 -4.56 -8.87
CA ASP A 33 -5.04 -4.64 -10.28
C ASP A 33 -3.52 -4.85 -10.49
N ILE A 34 -2.70 -4.05 -9.81
CA ILE A 34 -1.23 -4.14 -9.91
C ILE A 34 -0.73 -5.43 -9.27
N HIS A 35 -1.31 -5.85 -8.14
CA HIS A 35 -0.97 -7.11 -7.49
C HIS A 35 -1.23 -8.31 -8.41
N ALA A 36 -2.41 -8.36 -9.03
CA ALA A 36 -2.77 -9.41 -9.98
C ALA A 36 -1.79 -9.44 -11.17
N HIS A 37 -1.44 -8.28 -11.73
CA HIS A 37 -0.49 -8.22 -12.83
C HIS A 37 0.90 -8.69 -12.44
N ILE A 38 1.44 -8.25 -11.31
CA ILE A 38 2.77 -8.69 -10.85
C ILE A 38 2.77 -10.21 -10.63
N ALA A 39 1.68 -10.78 -10.12
CA ALA A 39 1.56 -12.22 -9.90
C ALA A 39 1.55 -13.03 -11.21
N ASP A 40 0.92 -12.51 -12.27
CA ASP A 40 0.76 -13.20 -13.56
C ASP A 40 1.83 -12.83 -14.60
N CYS A 41 2.66 -11.82 -14.35
CA CYS A 41 3.64 -11.28 -15.29
C CYS A 41 5.08 -11.49 -14.80
N ALA A 42 5.76 -12.54 -15.31
CA ALA A 42 7.14 -12.88 -14.95
C ALA A 42 8.17 -11.71 -15.00
N PRO A 43 8.20 -10.83 -16.03
CA PRO A 43 9.13 -9.71 -16.03
C PRO A 43 8.82 -8.68 -14.93
N CYS A 44 7.55 -8.40 -14.64
CA CYS A 44 7.16 -7.48 -13.57
C CYS A 44 7.43 -8.09 -12.19
N LEU A 45 7.23 -9.40 -12.00
CA LEU A 45 7.62 -10.12 -10.80
C LEU A 45 9.14 -10.00 -10.54
N THR A 46 9.94 -10.15 -11.60
CA THR A 46 11.40 -10.01 -11.49
C THR A 46 11.78 -8.60 -11.05
N ALA A 47 11.17 -7.56 -11.63
CA ALA A 47 11.41 -6.18 -11.23
C ALA A 47 10.99 -5.93 -9.77
N PHE A 48 9.81 -6.43 -9.37
CA PHE A 48 9.31 -6.35 -8.00
C PHE A 48 10.28 -6.97 -6.99
N ASP A 49 10.79 -8.18 -7.26
CA ASP A 49 11.71 -8.86 -6.35
C ASP A 49 13.03 -8.10 -6.18
N VAL A 50 13.58 -7.54 -7.27
CA VAL A 50 14.79 -6.72 -7.20
C VAL A 50 14.57 -5.50 -6.31
N GLU A 51 13.51 -4.73 -6.56
CA GLU A 51 13.22 -3.52 -5.79
C GLU A 51 12.91 -3.83 -4.31
N ARG A 52 12.20 -4.93 -4.04
CA ARG A 52 11.95 -5.41 -2.68
C ARG A 52 13.25 -5.71 -1.94
N ILE A 53 14.18 -6.44 -2.58
CA ILE A 53 15.49 -6.77 -2.00
C ILE A 53 16.29 -5.48 -1.73
N VAL A 54 16.26 -4.52 -2.65
CA VAL A 54 16.93 -3.21 -2.48
C VAL A 54 16.35 -2.48 -1.27
N LYS A 55 15.02 -2.40 -1.16
CA LYS A 55 14.36 -1.80 0.01
C LYS A 55 14.72 -2.49 1.32
N GLU A 56 14.73 -3.82 1.34
CA GLU A 56 15.14 -4.61 2.52
C GLU A 56 16.59 -4.33 2.92
N LEU A 57 17.50 -4.22 1.93
CA LEU A 57 18.91 -3.90 2.13
C LEU A 57 19.11 -2.50 2.73
N VAL A 58 18.43 -1.49 2.18
CA VAL A 58 18.47 -0.11 2.68
C VAL A 58 17.87 -0.04 4.08
N ALA A 59 16.69 -0.66 4.29
CA ALA A 59 16.02 -0.70 5.57
C ALA A 59 16.83 -1.44 6.64
N ARG A 60 17.75 -2.35 6.29
CA ARG A 60 18.69 -2.94 7.25
C ARG A 60 19.81 -1.97 7.63
N SER A 61 20.27 -1.19 6.67
CA SER A 61 21.46 -0.34 6.80
C SER A 61 21.16 1.01 7.47
N CYS A 62 19.92 1.47 7.39
CA CYS A 62 19.48 2.78 7.87
C CYS A 62 18.38 2.69 8.95
N ARG A 63 18.50 1.76 9.92
CA ARG A 63 17.53 1.68 11.04
C ARG A 63 17.88 2.65 12.14
N GLU A 64 16.95 3.54 12.46
CA GLU A 64 16.99 4.36 13.66
C GLU A 64 15.99 3.84 14.70
N LYS A 65 16.42 3.78 15.97
CA LYS A 65 15.52 3.42 17.06
C LYS A 65 14.71 4.66 17.44
N ALA A 66 13.39 4.58 17.33
CA ALA A 66 12.50 5.63 17.84
C ALA A 66 12.77 5.89 19.35
N PRO A 67 12.82 7.15 19.80
CA PRO A 67 12.99 7.47 21.21
C PRO A 67 11.93 6.81 22.08
N ASP A 68 12.33 6.29 23.26
CA ASP A 68 11.43 5.51 24.13
C ASP A 68 10.18 6.32 24.55
N VAL A 69 10.33 7.64 24.71
CA VAL A 69 9.21 8.55 25.00
C VAL A 69 8.17 8.56 23.88
N LEU A 70 8.60 8.63 22.61
CA LEU A 70 7.70 8.61 21.47
C LEU A 70 7.00 7.25 21.36
N ARG A 71 7.76 6.17 21.55
CA ARG A 71 7.20 4.81 21.56
C ARG A 71 6.12 4.64 22.64
N ALA A 72 6.37 5.13 23.86
CA ALA A 72 5.41 5.07 24.96
C ALA A 72 4.13 5.86 24.65
N LYS A 73 4.26 7.04 24.03
CA LYS A 73 3.11 7.84 23.58
C LYS A 73 2.27 7.12 22.54
N VAL A 74 2.90 6.56 21.50
CA VAL A 74 2.20 5.83 20.43
C VAL A 74 1.46 4.61 20.98
N VAL A 75 2.12 3.79 21.79
CA VAL A 75 1.50 2.60 22.41
C VAL A 75 0.31 2.97 23.30
N THR A 76 0.43 4.04 24.09
CA THR A 76 -0.67 4.54 24.92
C THR A 76 -1.84 5.02 24.06
N SER A 77 -1.56 5.76 22.98
CA SER A 77 -2.57 6.24 22.04
C SER A 77 -3.35 5.09 21.39
N ILE A 78 -2.65 4.08 20.90
CA ILE A 78 -3.26 2.89 20.28
C ILE A 78 -4.16 2.13 21.27
N ARG A 79 -3.76 2.04 22.55
CA ARG A 79 -4.58 1.37 23.59
C ARG A 79 -5.80 2.15 24.01
N THR A 80 -5.77 3.47 23.88
CA THR A 80 -6.81 4.38 24.38
C THR A 80 -7.81 4.78 23.28
N SER A 81 -7.55 4.45 22.01
CA SER A 81 -8.40 4.90 20.92
C SER A 81 -9.83 4.35 21.05
N ILE A 82 -10.77 5.28 21.20
CA ILE A 82 -12.19 5.02 21.27
C ILE A 82 -12.69 5.02 19.82
N VAL A 83 -13.22 3.90 19.32
CA VAL A 83 -13.81 3.85 17.98
C VAL A 83 -15.13 4.64 18.01
N VAL A 84 -15.09 5.91 17.59
CA VAL A 84 -16.30 6.69 17.35
C VAL A 84 -16.85 6.25 15.99
N ARG A 85 -17.84 5.35 16.00
CA ARG A 85 -18.60 5.03 14.79
C ARG A 85 -19.53 6.21 14.52
N THR A 86 -19.27 6.99 13.49
CA THR A 86 -20.27 7.88 12.91
C THR A 86 -21.29 7.00 12.19
N THR A 87 -22.42 6.72 12.85
CA THR A 87 -23.59 6.22 12.15
C THR A 87 -24.14 7.39 11.33
N ASP A 88 -23.97 7.35 10.01
CA ASP A 88 -24.65 8.27 9.11
C ASP A 88 -26.16 8.09 9.30
N PRO A 89 -26.89 9.09 9.83
CA PRO A 89 -28.33 8.99 9.95
C PRO A 89 -28.94 9.43 8.62
N GLY A 90 -29.14 8.51 7.69
CA GLY A 90 -30.00 8.77 6.54
C GLY A 90 -29.66 8.03 5.26
N THR A 91 -30.23 6.84 5.08
CA THR A 91 -30.72 6.39 3.78
C THR A 91 -31.89 5.45 4.04
N ASP A 92 -33.08 6.02 4.19
CA ASP A 92 -34.37 5.37 3.98
C ASP A 92 -35.36 6.48 3.58
N ALA A 93 -35.51 6.66 2.27
CA ALA A 93 -36.62 7.37 1.62
C ALA A 93 -36.83 6.74 0.24
#